data_AF-F0Y9G2-F1
#
_entry.id   AF-F0Y9G2-F1
#
_cell.length_a   1.000
_cell.length_b   1.000
_cell.length_c   1.000
_cell.angle_alpha   90.00
_cell.angle_beta   90.00
_cell.angle_gamma   90.00
#
_symmetry.space_group_name_H-M   'P 1'
#
loop_
_entity.id
_entity.type
_entity.pdbx_description
1 polymer ?
#
loop_
_entity_poly.entity_id
_entity_poly.type
_entity_poly.pdbx_seq_one_letter_code
_entity_poly.pdbx_strand_id
1 'polypeptide(L)'
;WMVLVLDEQASRVLTPVLGMYDLMEERVTLVESLEKRRQPFPEMDCIYVSAATDRSVRAICADWKGRADAPYAEAHVFFLSRLDDQQLAMVG
;
A
#
# COMPACT_ATOMS: atom_id res chain seq x y z
N TRP A 1 11.64 -3.24 -9.09
CA TRP A 1 10.25 -3.20 -9.56
C TRP A 1 9.35 -3.16 -8.35
N MET A 2 8.22 -2.47 -8.42
CA MET A 2 7.39 -2.18 -7.25
C MET A 2 5.94 -2.63 -7.46
N VAL A 3 5.30 -2.99 -6.35
CA VAL A 3 3.86 -3.24 -6.28
C VAL A 3 3.18 -2.01 -5.68
N LEU A 4 2.20 -1.44 -6.39
CA LEU A 4 1.35 -0.37 -5.88
C LEU A 4 0.08 -0.98 -5.26
N VAL A 5 -0.09 -0.81 -3.95
CA VAL A 5 -1.27 -1.29 -3.23
C VAL A 5 -2.16 -0.10 -2.88
N LEU A 6 -3.40 -0.14 -3.35
CA LEU A 6 -4.40 0.90 -3.15
C LEU A 6 -5.57 0.37 -2.32
N ASP A 7 -6.08 1.19 -1.39
CA ASP A 7 -7.43 0.96 -0.86
C ASP A 7 -8.50 1.57 -1.79
N GLU A 8 -9.77 1.30 -1.50
CA GLU A 8 -10.89 1.75 -2.33
C GLU A 8 -10.91 3.28 -2.53
N GLN A 9 -10.57 4.05 -1.50
CA GLN A 9 -10.56 5.51 -1.59
C GLN A 9 -9.38 6.02 -2.41
N ALA A 10 -8.18 5.51 -2.18
CA ALA A 10 -7.00 5.85 -2.96
C ALA A 10 -7.18 5.48 -4.43
N SER A 11 -7.73 4.30 -4.72
CA SER A 11 -8.07 3.89 -6.09
C SER A 11 -8.96 4.90 -6.80
N ARG A 12 -10.02 5.39 -6.15
CA ARG A 12 -10.92 6.41 -6.74
C ARG A 12 -10.23 7.74 -7.04
N VAL A 13 -9.28 8.15 -6.20
CA VAL A 13 -8.55 9.42 -6.38
C VAL A 13 -7.48 9.29 -7.45
N LEU A 14 -6.80 8.13 -7.51
CA LEU A 14 -5.59 7.92 -8.28
C LEU A 14 -5.84 7.37 -9.69
N THR A 15 -6.80 6.46 -9.86
CA THR A 15 -7.08 5.84 -11.18
C THR A 15 -7.50 6.81 -12.29
N PRO A 16 -8.14 7.97 -12.02
CA PRO A 16 -8.44 8.94 -13.08
C PRO A 16 -7.22 9.71 -13.60
N VAL A 17 -6.12 9.73 -12.84
CA VAL A 17 -4.93 10.56 -13.13
C VAL A 17 -3.65 9.75 -13.36
N LEU A 18 -3.65 8.44 -13.04
CA LEU A 18 -2.53 7.54 -13.26
C LEU A 18 -2.82 6.61 -14.44
N GLY A 19 -2.20 6.89 -15.58
CA GLY A 19 -2.17 5.96 -16.70
C GLY A 19 -1.30 4.75 -16.40
N MET A 20 -1.67 3.58 -16.92
CA MET A 20 -0.86 2.35 -16.76
C MET A 20 0.56 2.54 -17.32
N TYR A 21 0.69 3.37 -18.36
CA TYR A 21 1.98 3.69 -18.98
C TYR A 21 2.90 4.46 -18.02
N ASP A 22 2.37 5.49 -17.34
CA ASP A 22 3.13 6.31 -16.40
C ASP A 22 3.68 5.47 -15.23
N LEU A 23 2.87 4.51 -14.74
CA LEU A 23 3.28 3.58 -13.69
C LEU A 23 4.44 2.68 -14.12
N MET A 24 4.38 2.15 -15.35
CA MET A 24 5.40 1.24 -15.86
C MET A 24 6.75 1.94 -16.06
N GLU A 25 6.76 3.20 -16.51
CA GLU A 25 7.99 4.00 -16.62
C GLU A 25 8.66 4.20 -15.25
N GLU A 26 7.86 4.35 -14.19
CA GLU A 26 8.32 4.48 -12.79
C GLU A 26 8.54 3.13 -12.09
N ARG A 27 8.70 2.05 -12.84
CA ARG A 27 9.00 0.69 -12.35
C ARG A 27 7.90 0.07 -11.46
N VAL A 28 6.67 0.60 -11.48
CA VAL A 28 5.50 -0.06 -10.90
C VAL A 28 4.97 -1.08 -11.89
N THR A 29 4.97 -2.35 -11.52
CA THR A 29 4.59 -3.46 -12.43
C THR A 29 3.25 -4.06 -12.11
N LEU A 30 2.74 -3.87 -10.90
CA LEU A 30 1.42 -4.35 -10.46
C LEU A 30 0.69 -3.29 -9.67
N VAL A 31 -0.63 -3.22 -9.86
CA VAL A 31 -1.55 -2.49 -9.00
C VAL A 31 -2.48 -3.49 -8.34
N GLU A 32 -2.44 -3.58 -7.02
CA GLU A 32 -3.27 -4.48 -6.21
C GLU A 32 -4.20 -3.70 -5.27
N SER A 33 -5.25 -4.38 -4.80
CA SER A 33 -6.20 -3.82 -3.82
C SER A 33 -5.84 -4.29 -2.41
N LEU A 34 -5.82 -3.36 -1.46
CA LEU A 34 -5.54 -3.63 -0.05
C LEU A 34 -6.57 -4.58 0.58
N GLU A 35 -7.83 -4.52 0.12
CA GLU A 35 -8.95 -5.30 0.64
C GLU A 35 -8.95 -6.76 0.17
N LYS A 36 -8.17 -7.08 -0.86
CA LYS A 36 -8.10 -8.42 -1.42
C LYS A 36 -6.92 -9.19 -0.84
N ARG A 37 -7.04 -10.52 -0.87
CA ARG A 37 -5.89 -11.39 -0.63
C ARG A 37 -4.91 -11.22 -1.80
N ARG A 38 -3.71 -10.76 -1.48
CA ARG A 38 -2.62 -10.47 -2.43
C ARG A 38 -1.62 -11.62 -2.45
N GLN A 39 -0.92 -11.77 -3.58
CA GLN A 39 0.21 -12.70 -3.68
C GLN A 39 1.45 -12.05 -3.05
N PRO A 40 2.24 -12.78 -2.22
CA PRO A 40 3.50 -12.25 -1.72
C PRO A 40 4.56 -12.20 -2.83
N PHE A 41 5.31 -11.10 -2.87
CA PHE A 41 6.48 -10.86 -3.72
C PHE A 41 7.66 -10.35 -2.88
N PRO A 42 8.34 -11.23 -2.10
CA PRO A 42 9.38 -10.84 -1.15
C PRO A 42 10.60 -10.14 -1.77
N GLU A 43 10.77 -10.23 -3.09
CA GLU A 43 11.83 -9.57 -3.87
C GLU A 43 11.46 -8.18 -4.40
N MET A 44 10.22 -7.73 -4.18
CA MET A 44 9.70 -6.45 -4.66
C MET A 44 9.39 -5.50 -3.51
N ASP A 45 9.63 -4.21 -3.74
CA ASP A 45 9.20 -3.16 -2.81
C ASP A 45 7.71 -2.86 -3.01
N CYS A 46 7.04 -2.43 -1.93
CA CYS A 46 5.62 -2.09 -1.96
C CYS A 46 5.38 -0.62 -1.64
N ILE A 47 4.58 0.04 -2.46
CA ILE A 47 4.03 1.36 -2.20
C ILE A 47 2.57 1.20 -1.81
N TYR A 48 2.23 1.54 -0.57
CA TYR A 48 0.86 1.67 -0.13
C TYR A 48 0.40 3.11 -0.30
N VAL A 49 -0.69 3.33 -1.04
CA VAL A 49 -1.43 4.59 -0.97
C VAL A 49 -2.84 4.31 -0.48
N SER A 50 -3.24 4.95 0.62
CA SER A 50 -4.46 4.59 1.32
C SER A 50 -5.08 5.78 2.08
N ALA A 51 -6.38 5.75 2.33
CA ALA A 51 -7.01 6.64 3.28
C ALA A 51 -6.57 6.34 4.72
N ALA A 52 -6.53 7.37 5.57
CA ALA A 52 -6.22 7.26 7.00
C ALA A 52 -7.41 6.67 7.79
N THR A 53 -7.81 5.44 7.46
CA THR A 53 -8.85 4.71 8.20
C THR A 53 -8.22 3.62 9.05
N ASP A 54 -8.82 3.34 10.21
CA ASP A 54 -8.37 2.27 11.10
C ASP A 54 -8.30 0.91 10.39
N ARG A 55 -9.24 0.65 9.48
CA ARG A 55 -9.25 -0.57 8.68
C ARG A 55 -8.01 -0.66 7.80
N SER A 56 -7.72 0.40 7.04
CA SER A 56 -6.59 0.40 6.12
C SER A 56 -5.25 0.39 6.86
N VAL A 57 -5.11 1.18 7.93
CA VAL A 57 -3.89 1.19 8.76
C VAL A 57 -3.64 -0.20 9.36
N ARG A 58 -4.67 -0.84 9.93
CA ARG A 58 -4.53 -2.20 10.46
C ARG A 58 -4.21 -3.24 9.40
N ALA A 59 -4.78 -3.12 8.20
CA ALA A 59 -4.49 -4.02 7.09
C ALA A 59 -3.02 -3.90 6.65
N ILE A 60 -2.51 -2.67 6.52
CA ILE A 60 -1.11 -2.41 6.23
C ILE A 60 -0.23 -2.99 7.35
N CYS A 61 -0.49 -2.67 8.61
CA CYS A 61 0.30 -3.20 9.73
C CYS A 61 0.26 -4.74 9.81
N ALA A 62 -0.85 -5.36 9.42
CA ALA A 62 -1.00 -6.81 9.43
C ALA A 62 -0.05 -7.51 8.44
N ASP A 63 0.26 -6.88 7.30
CA ASP A 63 1.23 -7.39 6.33
C ASP A 63 2.65 -7.48 6.93
N TRP A 64 2.96 -6.68 7.96
CA TRP A 64 4.32 -6.52 8.49
C TRP A 64 4.49 -7.01 9.94
N LYS A 65 3.55 -7.81 10.47
CA LYS A 65 3.63 -8.35 11.84
C LYS A 65 4.84 -9.25 12.12
N GLY A 66 5.44 -9.83 11.09
CA GLY A 66 6.64 -10.67 11.20
C GLY A 66 7.54 -10.49 9.99
N ARG A 67 8.82 -10.19 10.20
CA ARG A 67 9.77 -9.91 9.10
C ARG A 67 9.93 -11.09 8.12
N ALA A 68 9.84 -12.33 8.61
CA ALA A 68 9.94 -13.52 7.77
C ALA A 68 8.67 -13.80 6.95
N ASP A 69 7.53 -13.26 7.38
CA ASP A 69 6.21 -13.46 6.76
C ASP A 69 5.76 -12.24 5.94
N ALA A 70 6.61 -11.21 5.86
CA ALA A 70 6.32 -9.98 5.14
C ALA A 70 6.13 -10.29 3.64
N PRO A 71 5.05 -9.79 3.01
CA PRO A 71 4.76 -10.09 1.62
C PRO A 71 5.69 -9.37 0.63
N TYR A 72 6.48 -8.39 1.07
CA TYR A 72 7.31 -7.53 0.23
C TYR A 72 8.67 -7.26 0.91
N ALA A 73 9.65 -6.78 0.13
CA ALA A 73 11.00 -6.48 0.61
C ALA A 73 11.03 -5.25 1.55
N GLU A 74 10.42 -4.16 1.11
CA GLU A 74 10.28 -2.90 1.84
C GLU A 74 8.87 -2.30 1.69
N ALA A 75 8.49 -1.41 2.61
CA ALA A 75 7.22 -0.68 2.57
C ALA A 75 7.43 0.83 2.51
N HIS A 76 6.79 1.47 1.55
CA HIS A 76 6.59 2.91 1.48
C HIS A 76 5.11 3.21 1.68
N VAL A 77 4.75 3.93 2.73
CA VAL A 77 3.34 4.14 3.12
C VAL A 77 2.96 5.60 3.00
N PHE A 78 1.96 5.90 2.18
CA PHE A 78 1.42 7.24 1.95
C PHE A 78 -0.08 7.26 2.30
N PHE A 79 -0.46 8.13 3.23
CA PHE A 79 -1.86 8.36 3.56
C PHE A 79 -2.40 9.59 2.82
N LEU A 80 -3.64 9.50 2.32
CA LEU A 80 -4.32 10.62 1.65
C LEU A 80 -4.66 11.78 2.59
N SER A 81 -4.65 11.52 3.90
CA SER A 81 -4.88 12.50 4.95
C SER A 81 -3.99 12.23 6.14
N ARG A 82 -3.93 13.19 7.07
CA ARG A 82 -3.19 13.06 8.31
C ARG A 82 -3.75 11.91 9.16
N LEU A 83 -2.86 11.08 9.71
CA LEU A 83 -3.19 10.11 10.75
C LEU A 83 -3.52 10.84 12.06
N ASP A 84 -4.52 10.35 12.79
CA ASP A 84 -4.68 10.74 14.19
C ASP A 84 -3.63 10.05 15.10
N ASP A 85 -3.58 10.44 16.37
CA ASP A 85 -2.59 9.91 17.31
C ASP A 85 -2.74 8.40 17.55
N GLN A 86 -3.97 7.88 17.50
CA GLN A 86 -4.24 6.45 17.66
C GLN A 86 -3.72 5.67 16.46
N GLN A 87 -3.95 6.17 15.26
CA GLN A 87 -3.48 5.56 14.02
C GLN A 87 -1.97 5.63 13.88
N LEU A 88 -1.37 6.75 14.27
CA LEU A 88 0.09 6.89 14.28
C LEU A 88 0.73 5.90 15.25
N ALA A 89 0.13 5.71 16.43
CA ALA A 89 0.59 4.72 17.41
C ALA A 89 0.43 3.26 16.97
N MET A 90 -0.37 2.96 15.93
CA MET A 90 -0.43 1.62 15.35
C MET A 90 0.75 1.31 14.42
N VAL A 91 1.37 2.36 13.84
CA VAL A 91 2.43 2.23 12.82
C VAL A 91 3.82 2.32 13.43
N GLY A 92 3.99 3.10 14.51
CA GLY A 92 5.26 3.25 15.25
C GLY A 92 5.44 2.21 16.35
#